data_AF-A0A0N8PRN0-F1
#
_entry.id   AF-A0A0N8PRN0-F1
#
_cell.length_a   1.000
_cell.length_b   1.000
_cell.length_c   1.000
_cell.angle_alpha   90.00
_cell.angle_beta   90.00
_cell.angle_gamma   90.00
#
_symmetry.space_group_name_H-M   'P 1'
#
loop_
_entity.id
_entity.type
_entity.pdbx_description
1 polymer ?
#
loop_
_entity_poly.entity_id
_entity_poly.type
_entity_poly.pdbx_seq_one_letter_code
_entity_poly.pdbx_strand_id
1 'polypeptide(L)'
;MGAIIVVDALWGDSGKGKVAAYLSRREAAPLCLRAGIGTNAGHSVYITEENSIRTRQLPLGFMNDGTAVGIGSGVAVDPRVFAAEVERYNLAERVKVDYRCPIITEEHIAREKASQHLSETVGSTKSGSGAAQADFVLRQAPQAKDIPELQPYLADIAQLANDTARRKQLIVECSQGTFLSLALSPDYPFVTSGNCTVAAAADDVGLSWRNISGAVMVVKAVPSRVGAGPLPGELGADEIQQRGIAEYGVVTGRLRRKAAEIPWDMLGYAAMLNGPTEIALTFCDHFDPAVTGARSRAELTAPVLELIAKVEEACDAPVTIVETGKLFEHMVDLREG
;
A
#
# COMPACT_ATOMS: atom_id res chain seq x y z
N MET A 1 10.56 -15.44 13.16
CA MET A 1 9.13 -15.74 12.89
C MET A 1 8.75 -15.40 11.45
N GLY A 2 9.61 -14.72 10.71
CA GLY A 2 9.47 -14.44 9.28
C GLY A 2 8.95 -13.03 9.03
N ALA A 3 8.67 -12.75 7.77
CA ALA A 3 8.11 -11.49 7.30
C ALA A 3 6.81 -11.75 6.54
N ILE A 4 5.79 -10.96 6.85
CA ILE A 4 4.55 -10.88 6.07
C ILE A 4 4.64 -9.64 5.19
N ILE A 5 4.47 -9.83 3.89
CA ILE A 5 4.46 -8.75 2.90
C ILE A 5 3.02 -8.45 2.52
N VAL A 6 2.61 -7.18 2.63
CA VAL A 6 1.26 -6.70 2.32
C VAL A 6 1.26 -5.99 0.96
N VAL A 7 0.67 -6.64 -0.04
CA VAL A 7 0.58 -6.14 -1.43
C VAL A 7 -0.86 -5.91 -1.86
N ASP A 8 -1.08 -5.28 -3.01
CA ASP A 8 -2.42 -5.00 -3.56
C ASP A 8 -2.57 -5.68 -4.90
N ALA A 9 -3.72 -6.33 -5.08
CA ALA A 9 -3.99 -7.14 -6.25
C ALA A 9 -4.11 -6.31 -7.53
N LEU A 10 -4.65 -5.09 -7.46
CA LEU A 10 -5.13 -4.35 -8.62
C LEU A 10 -4.39 -3.02 -8.79
N TRP A 11 -5.11 -1.90 -8.84
CA TRP A 11 -4.56 -0.57 -9.16
C TRP A 11 -4.26 0.29 -7.94
N GLY A 12 -3.97 -0.30 -6.78
CA GLY A 12 -3.76 0.47 -5.57
C GLY A 12 -5.07 0.82 -4.85
N ASP A 13 -4.95 1.61 -3.78
CA ASP A 13 -6.10 2.11 -3.00
C ASP A 13 -7.04 1.04 -2.40
N SER A 14 -6.55 -0.20 -2.24
CA SER A 14 -7.27 -1.29 -1.58
C SER A 14 -7.26 -1.25 -0.05
N GLY A 15 -6.69 -0.23 0.59
CA GLY A 15 -6.62 -0.17 2.06
C GLY A 15 -5.45 -0.96 2.67
N LYS A 16 -4.41 -1.28 1.88
CA LYS A 16 -3.14 -1.89 2.36
C LYS A 16 -2.60 -1.31 3.66
N GLY A 17 -2.57 0.01 3.81
CA GLY A 17 -2.07 0.64 5.03
C GLY A 17 -2.87 0.24 6.28
N LYS A 18 -4.21 0.18 6.18
CA LYS A 18 -5.08 -0.30 7.26
C LYS A 18 -4.79 -1.77 7.58
N VAL A 19 -4.67 -2.61 6.55
CA VAL A 19 -4.33 -4.04 6.71
C VAL A 19 -2.95 -4.22 7.34
N ALA A 20 -1.93 -3.47 6.91
CA ALA A 20 -0.59 -3.53 7.48
C ALA A 20 -0.55 -3.06 8.94
N ALA A 21 -1.29 -2.00 9.28
CA ALA A 21 -1.44 -1.54 10.67
C ALA A 21 -2.16 -2.58 11.54
N TYR A 22 -3.21 -3.19 11.02
CA TYR A 22 -3.96 -4.25 11.69
C TYR A 22 -3.09 -5.49 11.95
N LEU A 23 -2.35 -5.96 10.94
CA LEU A 23 -1.41 -7.08 11.07
C LEU A 23 -0.26 -6.74 12.03
N SER A 24 0.25 -5.51 11.99
CA SER A 24 1.28 -5.07 12.95
C SER A 24 0.78 -5.18 14.40
N ARG A 25 -0.50 -4.85 14.65
CA ARG A 25 -1.16 -5.02 15.96
C ARG A 25 -1.28 -6.50 16.33
N ARG A 26 -1.88 -7.28 15.42
CA ARG A 26 -2.23 -8.68 15.65
C ARG A 26 -1.01 -9.55 15.91
N GLU A 27 0.04 -9.36 15.12
CA GLU A 27 1.28 -10.13 15.23
C GLU A 27 2.23 -9.61 16.32
N ALA A 28 1.86 -8.53 17.01
CA ALA A 28 2.76 -7.76 17.88
C ALA A 28 4.10 -7.47 17.19
N ALA A 29 4.05 -7.06 15.91
CA ALA A 29 5.23 -6.88 15.09
C ALA A 29 6.05 -5.67 15.57
N PRO A 30 7.30 -5.83 16.01
CA PRO A 30 8.13 -4.72 16.47
C PRO A 30 8.58 -3.77 15.36
N LEU A 31 8.45 -4.18 14.09
CA LEU A 31 8.93 -3.42 12.95
C LEU A 31 7.97 -3.55 11.78
N CYS A 32 7.62 -2.41 11.17
CA CYS A 32 6.88 -2.32 9.92
C CYS A 32 7.67 -1.47 8.91
N LEU A 33 8.02 -2.06 7.77
CA LEU A 33 8.86 -1.41 6.76
C LEU A 33 8.02 -1.00 5.56
N ARG A 34 8.29 0.19 5.03
CA ARG A 34 7.75 0.67 3.77
C ARG A 34 8.57 0.14 2.61
N ALA A 35 7.90 -0.47 1.65
CA ALA A 35 8.40 -0.83 0.33
C ALA A 35 7.69 -0.05 -0.79
N GLY A 36 8.18 -0.17 -2.01
CA GLY A 36 7.65 0.47 -3.21
C GLY A 36 8.40 1.75 -3.59
N ILE A 37 7.68 2.76 -4.07
CA ILE A 37 8.27 3.77 -4.95
C ILE A 37 8.74 5.03 -4.23
N GLY A 38 7.88 5.60 -3.40
CA GLY A 38 8.11 6.87 -2.72
C GLY A 38 6.80 7.51 -2.24
N THR A 39 6.76 8.85 -2.23
CA THR A 39 5.62 9.64 -1.70
C THR A 39 4.43 9.78 -2.66
N ASN A 40 4.43 9.05 -3.78
CA ASN A 40 3.33 9.04 -4.74
C ASN A 40 2.13 8.18 -4.30
N ALA A 41 2.30 7.31 -3.31
CA ALA A 41 1.18 6.66 -2.64
C ALA A 41 0.81 7.43 -1.36
N GLY A 42 -0.48 7.41 -1.02
CA GLY A 42 -0.98 7.91 0.26
C GLY A 42 -1.80 6.85 0.95
N HIS A 43 -1.48 6.55 2.19
CA HIS A 43 -2.15 5.55 3.01
C HIS A 43 -2.91 6.27 4.11
N SER A 44 -4.13 5.80 4.36
CA SER A 44 -5.01 6.43 5.34
C SER A 44 -5.83 5.42 6.09
N VAL A 45 -6.19 5.79 7.31
CA VAL A 45 -7.09 5.03 8.16
C VAL A 45 -7.87 5.98 9.05
N TYR A 46 -9.14 5.70 9.25
CA TYR A 46 -9.97 6.44 10.19
C TYR A 46 -9.88 5.78 11.57
N ILE A 47 -9.53 6.56 12.58
CA ILE A 47 -9.56 6.12 13.99
C ILE A 47 -10.95 6.36 14.55
N THR A 48 -11.54 7.51 14.22
CA THR A 48 -12.93 7.86 14.48
C THR A 48 -13.52 8.49 13.23
N GLU A 49 -14.81 8.81 13.25
CA GLU A 49 -15.49 9.53 12.15
C GLU A 49 -14.80 10.86 11.80
N GLU A 50 -14.24 11.55 12.80
CA GLU A 50 -13.63 12.88 12.65
C GLU A 50 -12.10 12.84 12.59
N ASN A 51 -11.48 11.75 13.06
CA ASN A 51 -10.03 11.64 13.14
C ASN A 51 -9.50 10.57 12.18
N SER A 52 -8.60 10.97 11.28
CA SER A 52 -7.92 10.07 10.35
C SER A 52 -6.41 10.31 10.35
N ILE A 53 -5.66 9.22 10.24
CA ILE A 53 -4.23 9.24 10.00
C ILE A 53 -4.01 9.17 8.49
N ARG A 54 -3.10 9.98 7.97
CA ARG A 54 -2.76 10.03 6.55
C ARG A 54 -1.26 10.22 6.39
N THR A 55 -0.63 9.26 5.73
CA THR A 55 0.79 9.29 5.42
C THR A 55 1.03 9.03 3.94
N ARG A 56 2.19 9.46 3.46
CA ARG A 56 2.71 9.25 2.13
C ARG A 56 4.07 8.57 2.17
N GLN A 57 4.89 8.93 3.17
CA GLN A 57 6.23 8.38 3.33
C GLN A 57 6.26 7.25 4.36
N LEU A 58 5.65 7.46 5.54
CA LEU A 58 5.68 6.51 6.64
C LEU A 58 4.62 5.40 6.46
N PRO A 59 4.95 4.13 6.75
CA PRO A 59 3.96 3.07 6.76
C PRO A 59 3.05 3.19 8.00
N LEU A 60 1.81 2.73 7.96
CA LEU A 60 0.83 2.92 9.04
C LEU A 60 1.05 2.00 10.26
N GLY A 61 2.06 1.13 10.23
CA GLY A 61 2.40 0.26 11.36
C GLY A 61 2.68 1.01 12.67
N PHE A 62 3.14 2.28 12.61
CA PHE A 62 3.45 3.09 13.80
C PHE A 62 2.25 3.36 14.72
N MET A 63 1.02 3.13 14.23
CA MET A 63 -0.19 3.20 15.04
C MET A 63 -0.16 2.30 16.27
N ASN A 64 0.68 1.27 16.23
CA ASN A 64 0.94 0.39 17.35
C ASN A 64 2.15 0.93 18.10
N ASP A 65 1.98 1.26 19.39
CA ASP A 65 3.04 1.87 20.22
C ASP A 65 4.33 1.05 20.24
N GLY A 66 4.22 -0.28 20.22
CA GLY A 66 5.34 -1.23 20.18
C GLY A 66 6.01 -1.43 18.82
N THR A 67 5.51 -0.79 17.76
CA THR A 67 6.00 -0.97 16.38
C THR A 67 6.82 0.24 15.95
N ALA A 68 8.12 0.01 15.71
CA ALA A 68 8.95 0.95 14.96
C ALA A 68 8.63 0.86 13.47
N VAL A 69 8.91 1.93 12.73
CA VAL A 69 8.71 1.98 11.28
C VAL A 69 9.98 2.35 10.54
N GLY A 70 10.15 1.80 9.34
CA GLY A 70 11.34 2.05 8.52
C GLY A 70 11.02 2.23 7.04
N ILE A 71 11.94 2.84 6.29
CA ILE A 71 11.83 3.02 4.83
C ILE A 71 12.94 2.24 4.14
N GLY A 72 12.58 1.27 3.29
CA GLY A 72 13.53 0.44 2.55
C GLY A 72 14.34 1.22 1.50
N SER A 73 15.54 0.73 1.18
CA SER A 73 16.47 1.34 0.23
C SER A 73 15.92 1.52 -1.19
N GLY A 74 14.94 0.73 -1.62
CA GLY A 74 14.28 0.89 -2.93
C GLY A 74 13.31 2.09 -3.00
N VAL A 75 12.94 2.65 -1.85
CA VAL A 75 11.93 3.70 -1.74
C VAL A 75 12.58 5.08 -1.81
N ALA A 76 12.09 5.94 -2.72
CA ALA A 76 12.50 7.33 -2.77
C ALA A 76 11.92 8.14 -1.61
N VAL A 77 12.78 8.88 -0.92
CA VAL A 77 12.43 9.69 0.26
C VAL A 77 12.34 11.15 -0.11
N ASP A 78 11.22 11.80 0.20
CA ASP A 78 11.12 13.25 0.23
C ASP A 78 11.38 13.74 1.67
N PRO A 79 12.53 14.38 1.97
CA PRO A 79 12.87 14.81 3.33
C PRO A 79 11.82 15.72 3.95
N ARG A 80 11.10 16.51 3.15
CA ARG A 80 10.08 17.45 3.62
C ARG A 80 8.82 16.72 4.06
N VAL A 81 8.37 15.76 3.24
CA VAL A 81 7.21 14.91 3.57
C VAL A 81 7.53 14.05 4.79
N PHE A 82 8.72 13.44 4.81
CA PHE A 82 9.17 12.65 5.94
C PHE A 82 9.17 13.47 7.25
N ALA A 83 9.87 14.62 7.27
CA ALA A 83 9.95 15.45 8.47
C ALA A 83 8.58 15.90 8.98
N ALA A 84 7.69 16.32 8.06
CA ALA A 84 6.33 16.73 8.41
C ALA A 84 5.50 15.59 9.02
N GLU A 85 5.65 14.36 8.53
CA GLU A 85 4.96 13.18 9.09
C GLU A 85 5.55 12.76 10.43
N VAL A 86 6.87 12.81 10.59
CA VAL A 86 7.56 12.52 11.87
C VAL A 86 7.12 13.49 12.96
N GLU A 87 7.08 14.78 12.66
CA GLU A 87 6.64 15.82 13.59
C GLU A 87 5.15 15.66 13.93
N ARG A 88 4.29 15.55 12.91
CA ARG A 88 2.83 15.44 13.09
C ARG A 88 2.43 14.28 13.99
N TYR A 89 3.13 13.15 13.90
CA TYR A 89 2.78 11.93 14.62
C TYR A 89 3.73 11.63 15.80
N ASN A 90 4.66 12.54 16.13
CA ASN A 90 5.64 12.40 17.20
C ASN A 90 6.42 11.06 17.14
N LEU A 91 7.07 10.81 16.01
CA LEU A 91 7.68 9.51 15.70
C LEU A 91 9.21 9.50 15.70
N ALA A 92 9.87 10.56 16.16
CA ALA A 92 11.33 10.74 16.04
C ALA A 92 12.14 9.52 16.54
N GLU A 93 11.73 8.91 17.65
CA GLU A 93 12.41 7.75 18.26
C GLU A 93 12.05 6.40 17.61
N ARG A 94 11.00 6.36 16.78
CA ARG A 94 10.43 5.12 16.21
C ARG A 94 10.61 5.00 14.70
N VAL A 95 11.18 6.00 14.03
CA VAL A 95 11.38 6.00 12.57
C VAL A 95 12.83 5.69 12.22
N LYS A 96 13.00 4.97 11.11
CA LYS A 96 14.29 4.69 10.49
C LYS A 96 14.22 4.91 8.98
N VAL A 97 15.32 5.34 8.39
CA VAL A 97 15.45 5.52 6.93
C VAL A 97 16.69 4.79 6.48
N ASP A 98 16.59 3.98 5.43
CA ASP A 98 17.79 3.37 4.88
C ASP A 98 18.72 4.46 4.32
N TYR A 99 19.98 4.43 4.72
CA TYR A 99 20.97 5.42 4.27
C TYR A 99 21.20 5.41 2.75
N ARG A 100 20.74 4.36 2.05
CA ARG A 100 20.81 4.18 0.59
C ARG A 100 19.57 4.69 -0.16
N CYS A 101 18.49 5.09 0.52
CA CYS A 101 17.28 5.58 -0.14
C CYS A 101 17.61 6.75 -1.10
N PRO A 102 17.13 6.75 -2.36
CA PRO A 102 17.25 7.91 -3.24
C PRO A 102 16.37 9.06 -2.76
N ILE A 103 16.77 10.30 -3.05
CA ILE A 103 16.09 11.49 -2.56
C ILE A 103 15.22 12.17 -3.63
N ILE A 104 13.99 12.51 -3.25
CA ILE A 104 13.09 13.33 -4.03
C ILE A 104 13.42 14.81 -3.79
N THR A 105 13.88 15.50 -4.82
CA THR A 105 14.22 16.93 -4.78
C THR A 105 13.08 17.79 -5.30
N GLU A 106 13.19 19.12 -5.12
CA GLU A 106 12.28 20.07 -5.77
C GLU A 106 12.34 20.03 -7.28
N GLU A 107 13.54 19.81 -7.83
CA GLU A 107 13.74 19.65 -9.26
C GLU A 107 13.00 18.42 -9.80
N HIS A 108 13.03 17.29 -9.10
CA HIS A 108 12.27 16.10 -9.47
C HIS A 108 10.76 16.40 -9.55
N ILE A 109 10.22 17.13 -8.56
CA ILE A 109 8.81 17.55 -8.56
C ILE A 109 8.52 18.50 -9.73
N ALA A 110 9.37 19.48 -9.98
CA ALA A 110 9.22 20.43 -11.07
C ALA A 110 9.25 19.74 -12.43
N ARG A 111 10.19 18.81 -12.63
CA ARG A 111 10.35 18.00 -13.85
C ARG A 111 9.12 17.14 -14.12
N GLU A 112 8.59 16.49 -13.10
CA GLU A 112 7.37 15.67 -13.23
C GLU A 112 6.14 16.54 -13.55
N LYS A 113 6.02 17.73 -12.94
CA LYS A 113 4.95 18.70 -13.22
C LYS A 113 5.02 19.28 -14.63
N ALA A 114 6.22 19.58 -15.12
CA ALA A 114 6.44 20.19 -16.42
C ALA A 114 6.29 19.20 -17.59
N SER A 115 6.45 17.90 -17.34
CA SER A 115 6.25 16.87 -18.36
C SER A 115 4.76 16.69 -18.66
N GLN A 116 4.34 17.11 -19.86
CA GLN A 116 2.96 16.92 -20.31
C GLN A 116 2.58 15.42 -20.33
N HIS A 117 3.50 14.57 -20.78
CA HIS A 117 3.28 13.13 -20.80
C HIS A 117 3.03 12.56 -19.40
N LEU A 118 3.87 12.88 -18.41
CA LEU A 118 3.69 12.37 -17.05
C LEU A 118 2.48 12.99 -16.34
N SER A 119 2.21 14.27 -16.57
CA SER A 119 1.21 15.02 -15.82
C SER A 119 -0.20 14.91 -16.38
N GLU A 120 -0.36 14.90 -17.71
CA GLU A 120 -1.65 14.89 -18.42
C GLU A 120 -1.97 13.52 -19.03
N THR A 121 -1.00 12.84 -19.66
CA THR A 121 -1.24 11.53 -20.30
C THR A 121 -1.30 10.41 -19.27
N VAL A 122 -0.21 10.21 -18.52
CA VAL A 122 -0.15 9.17 -17.47
C VAL A 122 -1.01 9.57 -16.27
N GLY A 123 -1.03 10.86 -15.95
CA GLY A 123 -1.78 11.39 -14.80
C GLY A 123 -1.09 11.15 -13.46
N SER A 124 0.25 11.22 -13.42
CA SER A 124 1.08 11.07 -12.22
C SER A 124 0.62 11.93 -11.04
N THR A 125 1.10 11.58 -9.85
CA THR A 125 0.80 12.31 -8.61
C THR A 125 1.61 13.59 -8.46
N LYS A 126 2.50 13.89 -9.41
CA LYS A 126 3.35 15.11 -9.42
C LYS A 126 4.19 15.22 -8.15
N SER A 127 4.60 14.07 -7.62
CA SER A 127 5.30 13.92 -6.34
C SER A 127 6.82 13.87 -6.52
N GLY A 128 7.31 13.85 -7.76
CA GLY A 128 8.73 13.72 -8.07
C GLY A 128 9.27 12.30 -7.93
N SER A 129 8.43 11.33 -7.55
CA SER A 129 8.85 9.94 -7.34
C SER A 129 9.31 9.29 -8.66
N GLY A 130 8.62 9.57 -9.77
CA GLY A 130 9.02 9.04 -11.07
C GLY A 130 10.35 9.62 -11.54
N ALA A 131 10.52 10.93 -11.34
CA ALA A 131 11.76 11.61 -11.66
C ALA A 131 12.93 11.13 -10.79
N ALA A 132 12.74 11.02 -9.47
CA ALA A 132 13.77 10.53 -8.55
C ALA A 132 14.20 9.09 -8.88
N GLN A 133 13.25 8.20 -9.20
CA GLN A 133 13.55 6.83 -9.59
C GLN A 133 14.33 6.76 -10.90
N ALA A 134 14.00 7.60 -11.89
CA ALA A 134 14.79 7.68 -13.12
C ALA A 134 16.24 8.09 -12.84
N ASP A 135 16.46 9.09 -11.99
CA ASP A 135 17.81 9.54 -11.64
C ASP A 135 18.54 8.49 -10.78
N PHE A 136 17.82 7.73 -9.95
CA PHE A 136 18.39 6.62 -9.20
C PHE A 136 18.88 5.50 -10.12
N VAL A 137 18.08 5.09 -11.10
CA VAL A 137 18.47 4.13 -12.15
C VAL A 137 19.68 4.63 -12.95
N LEU A 138 19.73 5.93 -13.24
CA LEU A 138 20.88 6.55 -13.91
C LEU A 138 22.11 6.72 -13.01
N ARG A 139 22.00 6.41 -11.70
CA ARG A 139 23.04 6.59 -10.67
C ARG A 139 23.43 8.05 -10.47
N GLN A 140 22.44 8.93 -10.54
CA GLN A 140 22.57 10.39 -10.41
C GLN A 140 21.80 10.94 -9.20
N ALA A 141 20.83 10.19 -8.65
CA ALA A 141 20.07 10.65 -7.48
C ALA A 141 20.96 10.75 -6.22
N PRO A 142 20.84 11.83 -5.43
CA PRO A 142 21.42 11.88 -4.08
C PRO A 142 20.76 10.83 -3.17
N GLN A 143 21.47 10.40 -2.13
CA GLN A 143 20.97 9.39 -1.18
C GLN A 143 20.73 9.99 0.20
N ALA A 144 19.94 9.30 1.04
CA ALA A 144 19.60 9.75 2.39
C ALA A 144 20.82 10.04 3.28
N LYS A 145 21.93 9.29 3.12
CA LYS A 145 23.20 9.56 3.81
C LYS A 145 23.80 10.94 3.51
N ASP A 146 23.42 11.55 2.39
CA ASP A 146 23.94 12.84 1.94
C ASP A 146 23.09 14.02 2.48
N ILE A 147 21.96 13.72 3.15
CA ILE A 147 21.00 14.72 3.63
C ILE A 147 21.19 14.94 5.15
N PRO A 148 21.62 16.14 5.60
CA PRO A 148 21.87 16.43 7.02
C PRO A 148 20.66 16.19 7.93
N GLU A 149 19.46 16.54 7.47
CA GLU A 149 18.21 16.45 8.25
C GLU A 149 17.79 14.99 8.49
N LEU A 150 18.27 14.05 7.68
CA LEU A 150 17.97 12.63 7.83
C LEU A 150 18.94 11.88 8.74
N GLN A 151 20.11 12.48 9.06
CA GLN A 151 21.17 11.83 9.85
C GLN A 151 20.68 11.15 11.15
N PRO A 152 19.79 11.75 11.96
CA PRO A 152 19.30 11.12 13.19
C PRO A 152 18.52 9.82 12.97
N TYR A 153 18.00 9.61 11.76
CA TYR A 153 17.09 8.52 11.44
C TYR A 153 17.73 7.42 10.58
N LEU A 154 18.98 7.61 10.14
CA LEU A 154 19.64 6.65 9.25
C LEU A 154 19.87 5.29 9.91
N ALA A 155 19.65 4.23 9.16
CA ALA A 155 19.94 2.85 9.57
C ALA A 155 20.23 1.97 8.35
N ASP A 156 20.80 0.78 8.58
CA ASP A 156 20.79 -0.30 7.59
C ASP A 156 19.48 -1.09 7.72
N ILE A 157 18.51 -0.78 6.86
CA ILE A 157 17.18 -1.40 6.92
C ILE A 157 17.25 -2.87 6.48
N ALA A 158 18.11 -3.21 5.52
CA ALA A 158 18.29 -4.60 5.12
C ALA A 158 18.79 -5.47 6.28
N GLN A 159 19.75 -4.98 7.07
CA GLN A 159 20.21 -5.67 8.27
C GLN A 159 19.06 -5.79 9.30
N LEU A 160 18.39 -4.69 9.63
CA LEU A 160 17.28 -4.67 10.59
C LEU A 160 16.14 -5.60 10.19
N ALA A 161 15.78 -5.63 8.89
CA ALA A 161 14.74 -6.48 8.34
C ALA A 161 15.06 -7.96 8.56
N ASN A 162 16.27 -8.39 8.17
CA ASN A 162 16.67 -9.79 8.27
C ASN A 162 16.90 -10.25 9.72
N ASP A 163 17.47 -9.40 10.57
CA ASP A 163 17.65 -9.71 11.99
C ASP A 163 16.32 -9.81 12.72
N THR A 164 15.37 -8.92 12.40
CA THR A 164 14.01 -8.95 12.94
C THR A 164 13.28 -10.20 12.47
N ALA A 165 13.20 -10.44 11.16
CA ALA A 165 12.44 -11.57 10.59
C ALA A 165 12.92 -12.93 11.11
N ARG A 166 14.22 -13.09 11.40
CA ARG A 166 14.75 -14.33 12.01
C ARG A 166 14.14 -14.60 13.40
N ARG A 167 13.91 -13.56 14.21
CA ARG A 167 13.58 -13.69 15.64
C ARG A 167 12.13 -13.36 15.98
N LYS A 168 11.54 -12.39 15.28
CA LYS A 168 10.21 -11.81 15.52
C LYS A 168 9.47 -11.69 14.19
N GLN A 169 8.20 -11.26 14.24
CA GLN A 169 7.43 -10.99 13.03
C GLN A 169 7.84 -9.64 12.44
N LEU A 170 8.02 -9.58 11.14
CA LEU A 170 8.21 -8.34 10.38
C LEU A 170 6.98 -8.11 9.49
N ILE A 171 6.51 -6.87 9.41
CA ILE A 171 5.53 -6.46 8.40
C ILE A 171 6.23 -5.61 7.34
N VAL A 172 5.95 -5.87 6.07
CA VAL A 172 6.35 -5.03 4.94
C VAL A 172 5.09 -4.48 4.28
N GLU A 173 4.94 -3.16 4.27
CA GLU A 173 3.83 -2.44 3.68
C GLU A 173 4.23 -1.88 2.31
N CYS A 174 3.61 -2.38 1.24
CA CYS A 174 3.93 -1.97 -0.13
C CYS A 174 3.08 -0.78 -0.57
N SER A 175 3.63 0.04 -1.48
CA SER A 175 2.88 1.06 -2.20
C SER A 175 2.35 0.58 -3.55
N GLN A 176 1.27 1.23 -4.03
CA GLN A 176 0.55 0.89 -5.28
C GLN A 176 0.01 -0.55 -5.32
N GLY A 177 -0.37 -1.05 -6.49
CA GLY A 177 -0.88 -2.41 -6.69
C GLY A 177 -0.28 -3.06 -7.93
N THR A 178 -0.51 -4.36 -8.08
CA THR A 178 0.14 -5.21 -9.09
C THR A 178 -0.05 -4.68 -10.51
N PHE A 179 -1.23 -4.18 -10.86
CA PHE A 179 -1.50 -3.61 -12.20
C PHE A 179 -1.02 -2.16 -12.37
N LEU A 180 -0.36 -1.59 -11.37
CA LEU A 180 0.48 -0.40 -11.54
C LEU A 180 1.97 -0.74 -11.61
N SER A 181 2.37 -2.02 -11.58
CA SER A 181 3.77 -2.43 -11.68
C SER A 181 4.37 -2.05 -13.04
N LEU A 182 5.52 -1.38 -13.03
CA LEU A 182 6.17 -0.84 -14.23
C LEU A 182 6.44 -1.90 -15.30
N ALA A 183 7.03 -3.03 -14.92
CA ALA A 183 7.49 -4.05 -15.87
C ALA A 183 6.45 -5.14 -16.19
N LEU A 184 5.39 -5.26 -15.38
CA LEU A 184 4.50 -6.42 -15.38
C LEU A 184 3.07 -6.09 -15.76
N SER A 185 2.66 -4.82 -15.69
CA SER A 185 1.31 -4.42 -16.04
C SER A 185 1.17 -4.22 -17.56
N PRO A 186 0.12 -4.76 -18.18
CA PRO A 186 -0.21 -4.46 -19.58
C PRO A 186 -0.68 -3.02 -19.77
N ASP A 187 -0.93 -2.27 -18.68
CA ASP A 187 -1.43 -0.90 -18.75
C ASP A 187 -0.35 0.14 -19.00
N TYR A 188 0.92 -0.26 -19.22
CA TYR A 188 1.96 0.69 -19.59
C TYR A 188 1.52 1.54 -20.80
N PRO A 189 1.63 2.89 -20.75
CA PRO A 189 2.42 3.69 -19.79
C PRO A 189 1.66 4.17 -18.53
N PHE A 190 0.42 3.74 -18.28
CA PHE A 190 -0.43 4.18 -17.17
C PHE A 190 -0.12 3.46 -15.84
N VAL A 191 1.16 3.37 -15.50
CA VAL A 191 1.72 2.61 -14.37
C VAL A 191 2.59 3.50 -13.49
N THR A 192 3.08 2.96 -12.36
CA THR A 192 4.07 3.66 -11.53
C THR A 192 5.49 3.46 -12.07
N SER A 193 6.48 4.12 -11.46
CA SER A 193 7.88 4.10 -11.88
C SER A 193 8.72 2.98 -11.27
N GLY A 194 8.10 1.88 -10.86
CA GLY A 194 8.78 0.69 -10.34
C GLY A 194 7.80 -0.47 -10.16
N ASN A 195 8.29 -1.59 -9.61
CA ASN A 195 7.50 -2.81 -9.52
C ASN A 195 6.74 -2.90 -8.19
N CYS A 196 5.57 -3.54 -8.21
CA CYS A 196 4.61 -3.51 -7.10
C CYS A 196 4.22 -4.91 -6.61
N THR A 197 5.13 -5.88 -6.72
CA THR A 197 4.89 -7.29 -6.35
C THR A 197 5.56 -7.65 -5.03
N VAL A 198 5.24 -8.83 -4.49
CA VAL A 198 5.90 -9.38 -3.30
C VAL A 198 7.42 -9.47 -3.48
N ALA A 199 7.89 -9.90 -4.65
CA ALA A 199 9.32 -9.97 -4.94
C ALA A 199 10.00 -8.59 -4.98
N ALA A 200 9.35 -7.60 -5.59
CA ALA A 200 9.85 -6.23 -5.61
C ALA A 200 9.90 -5.65 -4.18
N ALA A 201 8.87 -5.88 -3.40
CA ALA A 201 8.81 -5.40 -2.03
C ALA A 201 9.91 -5.99 -1.14
N ALA A 202 10.23 -7.28 -1.32
CA ALA A 202 11.33 -7.91 -0.61
C ALA A 202 12.68 -7.27 -0.99
N ASP A 203 12.89 -6.96 -2.27
CA ASP A 203 14.09 -6.26 -2.76
C ASP A 203 14.20 -4.84 -2.20
N ASP A 204 13.09 -4.08 -2.20
CA ASP A 204 13.04 -2.69 -1.72
C ASP A 204 13.51 -2.54 -0.27
N VAL A 205 13.27 -3.54 0.58
CA VAL A 205 13.69 -3.54 1.99
C VAL A 205 14.92 -4.42 2.26
N GLY A 206 15.52 -5.01 1.23
CA GLY A 206 16.68 -5.90 1.34
C GLY A 206 16.41 -7.20 2.12
N LEU A 207 15.17 -7.69 2.10
CA LEU A 207 14.75 -8.89 2.82
C LEU A 207 15.16 -10.15 2.07
N SER A 208 15.83 -11.09 2.76
CA SER A 208 16.10 -12.41 2.19
C SER A 208 14.80 -13.13 1.89
N TRP A 209 14.66 -13.67 0.67
CA TRP A 209 13.49 -14.45 0.26
C TRP A 209 13.19 -15.63 1.21
N ARG A 210 14.22 -16.19 1.87
CA ARG A 210 14.07 -17.27 2.87
C ARG A 210 13.38 -16.84 4.16
N ASN A 211 13.34 -15.54 4.43
CA ASN A 211 12.70 -14.97 5.61
C ASN A 211 11.24 -14.56 5.35
N ILE A 212 10.75 -14.65 4.10
CA ILE A 212 9.34 -14.40 3.79
C ILE A 212 8.53 -15.58 4.33
N SER A 213 7.66 -15.31 5.30
CA SER A 213 6.75 -16.32 5.87
C SER A 213 5.39 -16.34 5.22
N GLY A 214 5.00 -15.24 4.56
CA GLY A 214 3.73 -15.15 3.85
C GLY A 214 3.54 -13.83 3.13
N ALA A 215 2.52 -13.81 2.29
CA ALA A 215 2.07 -12.62 1.58
C ALA A 215 0.56 -12.45 1.81
N VAL A 216 0.17 -11.28 2.31
CA VAL A 216 -1.22 -10.88 2.42
C VAL A 216 -1.53 -9.98 1.22
N MET A 217 -2.28 -10.52 0.27
CA MET A 217 -2.73 -9.74 -0.89
C MET A 217 -4.07 -9.08 -0.57
N VAL A 218 -4.11 -7.76 -0.70
CA VAL A 218 -5.30 -6.97 -0.39
C VAL A 218 -6.13 -6.80 -1.66
N VAL A 219 -7.35 -7.32 -1.61
CA VAL A 219 -8.34 -7.29 -2.69
C VAL A 219 -9.45 -6.36 -2.29
N LYS A 220 -9.77 -5.38 -3.14
CA LYS A 220 -10.87 -4.45 -2.91
C LYS A 220 -12.15 -5.03 -3.50
N ALA A 221 -13.20 -5.18 -2.70
CA ALA A 221 -14.48 -5.74 -3.12
C ALA A 221 -15.12 -4.94 -4.27
N VAL A 222 -14.90 -3.62 -4.27
CA VAL A 222 -15.26 -2.71 -5.37
C VAL A 222 -13.98 -2.05 -5.89
N PRO A 223 -13.32 -2.62 -6.92
CA PRO A 223 -12.04 -2.13 -7.41
C PRO A 223 -12.09 -0.65 -7.81
N SER A 224 -10.96 0.02 -7.65
CA SER A 224 -10.82 1.43 -8.02
C SER A 224 -9.51 1.72 -8.69
N ARG A 225 -9.48 2.76 -9.52
CA ARG A 225 -8.27 3.28 -10.16
C ARG A 225 -8.19 4.80 -10.03
N VAL A 226 -6.99 5.31 -9.80
CA VAL A 226 -6.68 6.74 -9.85
C VAL A 226 -5.95 7.05 -11.15
N GLY A 227 -6.36 8.12 -11.81
CA GLY A 227 -5.75 8.58 -13.05
C GLY A 227 -6.33 7.89 -14.29
N ALA A 228 -5.59 8.03 -15.40
CA ALA A 228 -5.95 7.47 -16.69
C ALA A 228 -5.70 5.95 -16.75
N GLY A 229 -5.98 5.35 -17.90
CA GLY A 229 -5.81 3.92 -18.18
C GLY A 229 -7.13 3.13 -18.09
N PRO A 230 -7.13 1.87 -18.57
CA PRO A 230 -8.34 1.05 -18.62
C PRO A 230 -8.85 0.67 -17.22
N LEU A 231 -10.16 0.58 -17.05
CA LEU A 231 -10.79 0.00 -15.86
C LEU A 231 -11.97 -0.85 -16.34
N PRO A 232 -11.83 -2.18 -16.42
CA PRO A 232 -12.92 -3.06 -16.82
C PRO A 232 -14.13 -2.89 -15.91
N GLY A 233 -15.33 -2.83 -16.49
CA GLY A 233 -16.57 -2.66 -15.74
C GLY A 233 -16.71 -1.30 -15.04
N GLU A 234 -16.06 -0.25 -15.54
CA GLU A 234 -16.13 1.09 -14.93
C GLU A 234 -17.57 1.62 -14.80
N LEU A 235 -17.90 2.08 -13.60
CA LEU A 235 -19.17 2.70 -13.25
C LEU A 235 -19.22 4.17 -13.66
N GLY A 236 -20.42 4.65 -14.00
CA GLY A 236 -20.67 6.07 -14.17
C GLY A 236 -20.57 6.86 -12.87
N ALA A 237 -20.17 8.13 -12.94
CA ALA A 237 -20.02 9.00 -11.77
C ALA A 237 -21.33 9.14 -10.96
N ASP A 238 -22.46 9.24 -11.65
CA ASP A 238 -23.78 9.34 -11.02
C ASP A 238 -24.12 8.07 -10.22
N GLU A 239 -23.76 6.89 -10.73
CA GLU A 239 -23.98 5.62 -10.04
C GLU A 239 -23.10 5.51 -8.78
N ILE A 240 -21.82 5.92 -8.87
CA ILE A 240 -20.91 5.98 -7.72
C ILE A 240 -21.50 6.86 -6.61
N GLN A 241 -22.08 8.02 -6.98
CA GLN A 241 -22.69 8.95 -6.04
C GLN A 241 -23.99 8.39 -5.45
N GLN A 242 -24.87 7.80 -6.27
CA GLN A 242 -26.11 7.19 -5.81
C GLN A 242 -25.87 6.03 -4.84
N ARG A 243 -24.82 5.23 -5.09
CA ARG A 243 -24.40 4.15 -4.19
C ARG A 243 -23.70 4.64 -2.92
N GLY A 244 -23.34 5.91 -2.83
CA GLY A 244 -22.64 6.48 -1.66
C GLY A 244 -21.19 5.97 -1.51
N ILE A 245 -20.58 5.46 -2.57
CA ILE A 245 -19.24 4.83 -2.54
C ILE A 245 -18.14 5.73 -3.11
N ALA A 246 -18.38 7.04 -3.22
CA ALA A 246 -17.37 7.97 -3.74
C ALA A 246 -16.14 8.03 -2.83
N GLU A 247 -14.94 7.91 -3.43
CA GLU A 247 -13.66 8.00 -2.71
C GLU A 247 -12.74 9.00 -3.40
N TYR A 248 -11.92 9.70 -2.61
CA TYR A 248 -10.97 10.69 -3.12
C TYR A 248 -9.54 10.29 -2.73
N GLY A 249 -8.60 10.46 -3.67
CA GLY A 249 -7.18 10.12 -3.46
C GLY A 249 -6.51 11.00 -2.40
N VAL A 250 -5.73 10.38 -1.51
CA VAL A 250 -5.04 11.07 -0.39
C VAL A 250 -4.05 12.13 -0.87
N VAL A 251 -3.36 11.87 -1.99
CA VAL A 251 -2.30 12.74 -2.51
C VAL A 251 -2.85 13.86 -3.40
N THR A 252 -3.72 13.51 -4.36
CA THR A 252 -4.17 14.43 -5.41
C THR A 252 -5.56 15.01 -5.16
N GLY A 253 -6.35 14.44 -4.25
CA GLY A 253 -7.75 14.80 -4.03
C GLY A 253 -8.70 14.41 -5.17
N ARG A 254 -8.23 13.69 -6.19
CA ARG A 254 -9.07 13.29 -7.35
C ARG A 254 -10.07 12.21 -6.95
N LEU A 255 -11.28 12.28 -7.51
CA LEU A 255 -12.27 11.21 -7.42
C LEU A 255 -11.69 9.92 -8.02
N ARG A 256 -11.81 8.81 -7.29
CA ARG A 256 -11.41 7.48 -7.76
C ARG A 256 -12.48 6.90 -8.68
N ARG A 257 -12.06 6.40 -9.84
CA ARG A 257 -12.91 5.60 -10.74
C ARG A 257 -13.18 4.25 -10.07
N LYS A 258 -14.36 3.67 -10.28
CA LYS A 258 -14.76 2.39 -9.66
C LYS A 258 -15.28 1.41 -10.69
N ALA A 259 -15.05 0.12 -10.44
CA ALA A 259 -15.59 -0.97 -11.25
C ALA A 259 -16.84 -1.56 -10.58
N ALA A 260 -17.77 -2.06 -11.40
CA ALA A 260 -18.97 -2.77 -10.95
C ALA A 260 -18.63 -4.10 -10.27
N GLU A 261 -17.57 -4.75 -10.75
CA GLU A 261 -17.15 -6.08 -10.31
C GLU A 261 -15.63 -6.22 -10.30
N ILE A 262 -15.16 -7.28 -9.65
CA ILE A 262 -13.74 -7.68 -9.68
C ILE A 262 -13.43 -8.28 -11.06
N PRO A 263 -12.39 -7.80 -11.77
CA PRO A 263 -11.93 -8.43 -12.99
C PRO A 263 -11.22 -9.75 -12.65
N TRP A 264 -11.96 -10.87 -12.68
CA TRP A 264 -11.51 -12.17 -12.15
C TRP A 264 -10.22 -12.70 -12.78
N ASP A 265 -10.06 -12.62 -14.11
CA ASP A 265 -8.83 -13.04 -14.79
C ASP A 265 -7.61 -12.22 -14.34
N MET A 266 -7.81 -10.92 -14.11
CA MET A 266 -6.76 -10.03 -13.62
C MET A 266 -6.41 -10.36 -12.17
N LEU A 267 -7.41 -10.66 -11.33
CA LEU A 267 -7.20 -11.08 -9.96
C LEU A 267 -6.39 -12.39 -9.89
N GLY A 268 -6.75 -13.39 -10.70
CA GLY A 268 -6.02 -14.66 -10.78
C GLY A 268 -4.57 -14.46 -11.26
N TYR A 269 -4.34 -13.57 -12.23
CA TYR A 269 -2.98 -13.20 -12.66
C TYR A 269 -2.18 -12.50 -11.55
N ALA A 270 -2.81 -11.60 -10.79
CA ALA A 270 -2.16 -10.95 -9.65
C ALA A 270 -1.82 -11.95 -8.53
N ALA A 271 -2.70 -12.92 -8.27
CA ALA A 271 -2.42 -14.01 -7.34
C ALA A 271 -1.23 -14.86 -7.80
N MET A 272 -1.19 -15.24 -9.08
CA MET A 272 -0.06 -15.97 -9.67
C MET A 272 1.27 -15.23 -9.50
N LEU A 273 1.30 -13.90 -9.70
CA LEU A 273 2.52 -13.10 -9.56
C LEU A 273 2.98 -12.93 -8.10
N ASN A 274 2.05 -12.85 -7.16
CA ASN A 274 2.36 -12.51 -5.77
C ASN A 274 2.41 -13.74 -4.83
N GLY A 275 1.83 -14.87 -5.23
CA GLY A 275 1.74 -16.07 -4.40
C GLY A 275 1.17 -15.80 -3.00
N PRO A 276 -0.05 -15.25 -2.89
CA PRO A 276 -0.64 -14.93 -1.59
C PRO A 276 -0.79 -16.18 -0.74
N THR A 277 -0.39 -16.11 0.54
CA THR A 277 -0.74 -17.13 1.52
C THR A 277 -2.09 -16.83 2.16
N GLU A 278 -2.50 -15.56 2.13
CA GLU A 278 -3.72 -15.05 2.72
C GLU A 278 -4.25 -13.86 1.90
N ILE A 279 -5.56 -13.68 1.92
CA ILE A 279 -6.24 -12.54 1.31
C ILE A 279 -6.88 -11.66 2.39
N ALA A 280 -6.70 -10.34 2.24
CA ALA A 280 -7.50 -9.36 2.95
C ALA A 280 -8.52 -8.75 1.97
N LEU A 281 -9.80 -9.10 2.15
CA LEU A 281 -10.90 -8.55 1.35
C LEU A 281 -11.36 -7.25 1.99
N THR A 282 -11.32 -6.15 1.25
CA THR A 282 -11.50 -4.80 1.77
C THR A 282 -12.67 -4.06 1.16
N PHE A 283 -13.16 -3.03 1.84
CA PHE A 283 -14.31 -2.24 1.41
C PHE A 283 -15.58 -3.08 1.12
N CYS A 284 -15.85 -4.10 1.94
CA CYS A 284 -17.04 -4.92 1.76
C CYS A 284 -18.33 -4.14 2.01
N ASP A 285 -18.29 -3.07 2.80
CA ASP A 285 -19.39 -2.12 3.00
C ASP A 285 -19.76 -1.36 1.71
N HIS A 286 -18.82 -1.16 0.78
CA HIS A 286 -19.11 -0.60 -0.53
C HIS A 286 -19.78 -1.60 -1.49
N PHE A 287 -19.55 -2.90 -1.25
CA PHE A 287 -20.18 -3.98 -2.00
C PHE A 287 -21.58 -4.29 -1.46
N ASP A 288 -21.69 -4.42 -0.14
CA ASP A 288 -22.92 -4.62 0.60
C ASP A 288 -22.96 -3.72 1.85
N PRO A 289 -23.70 -2.61 1.85
CA PRO A 289 -23.78 -1.70 3.00
C PRO A 289 -24.27 -2.36 4.29
N ALA A 290 -24.97 -3.49 4.22
CA ALA A 290 -25.49 -4.19 5.39
C ALA A 290 -24.38 -4.81 6.27
N VAL A 291 -23.16 -5.02 5.76
CA VAL A 291 -22.02 -5.46 6.60
C VAL A 291 -21.31 -4.32 7.32
N THR A 292 -21.74 -3.06 7.17
CA THR A 292 -21.04 -1.91 7.75
C THR A 292 -20.84 -2.05 9.26
N GLY A 293 -19.58 -2.10 9.69
CA GLY A 293 -19.21 -2.17 11.12
C GLY A 293 -19.25 -3.58 11.72
N ALA A 294 -19.54 -4.62 10.95
CA ALA A 294 -19.47 -6.01 11.40
C ALA A 294 -18.07 -6.36 11.96
N ARG A 295 -18.02 -7.10 13.07
CA ARG A 295 -16.76 -7.46 13.78
C ARG A 295 -16.56 -8.96 13.98
N SER A 296 -17.52 -9.78 13.59
CA SER A 296 -17.44 -11.24 13.66
C SER A 296 -17.96 -11.89 12.39
N ARG A 297 -17.54 -13.13 12.14
CA ARG A 297 -17.96 -13.91 10.97
C ARG A 297 -19.48 -14.04 10.88
N ALA A 298 -20.16 -14.14 12.03
CA ALA A 298 -21.61 -14.29 12.10
C ALA A 298 -22.39 -13.06 11.62
N GLU A 299 -21.76 -11.89 11.59
CA GLU A 299 -22.34 -10.63 11.11
C GLU A 299 -22.14 -10.42 9.60
N LEU A 300 -21.36 -11.28 8.92
CA LEU A 300 -21.17 -11.20 7.48
C LEU A 300 -22.43 -11.68 6.74
N THR A 301 -22.83 -10.92 5.73
CA THR A 301 -24.00 -11.23 4.92
C THR A 301 -23.71 -12.34 3.91
N ALA A 302 -24.76 -13.03 3.43
CA ALA A 302 -24.62 -14.06 2.42
C ALA A 302 -23.91 -13.57 1.13
N PRO A 303 -24.21 -12.37 0.58
CA PRO A 303 -23.46 -11.84 -0.56
C PRO A 303 -21.96 -11.68 -0.31
N VAL A 304 -21.56 -11.25 0.89
CA VAL A 304 -20.12 -11.12 1.25
C VAL A 304 -19.48 -12.49 1.41
N LEU A 305 -20.18 -13.47 1.99
CA LEU A 305 -19.69 -14.85 2.08
C LEU A 305 -19.52 -15.50 0.70
N GLU A 306 -20.44 -15.25 -0.24
CA GLU A 306 -20.32 -15.68 -1.63
C GLU A 306 -19.15 -14.99 -2.34
N LEU A 307 -18.94 -13.69 -2.09
CA LEU A 307 -17.80 -12.94 -2.63
C LEU A 307 -16.47 -13.51 -2.11
N ILE A 308 -16.40 -13.85 -0.82
CA ILE A 308 -15.25 -14.52 -0.22
C ILE A 308 -14.94 -15.80 -0.99
N ALA A 309 -15.91 -16.70 -1.17
CA ALA A 309 -15.69 -17.97 -1.87
C ALA A 309 -15.14 -17.78 -3.30
N LYS A 310 -15.66 -16.78 -4.04
CA LYS A 310 -15.16 -16.46 -5.39
C LYS A 310 -13.73 -15.91 -5.39
N VAL A 311 -13.40 -15.08 -4.40
CA VAL A 311 -12.04 -14.53 -4.26
C VAL A 311 -11.05 -15.63 -3.88
N GLU A 312 -11.44 -16.54 -2.99
CA GLU A 312 -10.63 -17.71 -2.61
C GLU A 312 -10.38 -18.62 -3.82
N GLU A 313 -11.41 -18.92 -4.61
CA GLU A 313 -11.30 -19.70 -5.84
C GLU A 313 -10.36 -19.02 -6.85
N ALA A 314 -10.51 -17.73 -7.09
CA ALA A 314 -9.69 -16.99 -8.06
C ALA A 314 -8.22 -16.85 -7.64
N CYS A 315 -7.95 -16.79 -6.34
CA CYS A 315 -6.60 -16.55 -5.81
C CYS A 315 -5.88 -17.83 -5.38
N ASP A 316 -6.58 -18.95 -5.26
CA ASP A 316 -6.09 -20.19 -4.62
C ASP A 316 -5.49 -19.93 -3.23
N ALA A 317 -6.14 -19.05 -2.45
CA ALA A 317 -5.70 -18.61 -1.14
C ALA A 317 -6.88 -18.19 -0.26
N PRO A 318 -6.86 -18.49 1.05
CA PRO A 318 -7.99 -18.19 1.94
C PRO A 318 -8.13 -16.69 2.19
N VAL A 319 -9.37 -16.20 2.31
CA VAL A 319 -9.65 -14.87 2.85
C VAL A 319 -9.64 -14.96 4.36
N THR A 320 -8.68 -14.28 4.98
CA THR A 320 -8.48 -14.32 6.44
C THR A 320 -8.86 -13.01 7.12
N ILE A 321 -8.96 -11.92 6.37
CA ILE A 321 -9.34 -10.60 6.88
C ILE A 321 -10.42 -10.02 5.99
N VAL A 322 -11.50 -9.51 6.61
CA VAL A 322 -12.58 -8.81 5.91
C VAL A 322 -12.74 -7.41 6.50
N GLU A 323 -12.54 -6.38 5.70
CA GLU A 323 -12.83 -5.01 6.09
C GLU A 323 -14.30 -4.68 5.85
N THR A 324 -14.96 -4.19 6.89
CA THR A 324 -16.40 -3.94 6.92
C THR A 324 -16.73 -2.46 7.08
N GLY A 325 -15.76 -1.57 6.81
CA GLY A 325 -15.98 -0.12 6.79
C GLY A 325 -14.76 0.68 7.20
N LYS A 326 -14.85 2.01 7.06
CA LYS A 326 -13.69 2.91 7.13
C LYS A 326 -12.91 2.94 8.47
N LEU A 327 -13.56 2.67 9.60
CA LEU A 327 -12.91 2.75 10.92
C LEU A 327 -11.91 1.61 11.11
N PHE A 328 -10.82 1.86 11.84
CA PHE A 328 -9.76 0.87 12.07
C PHE A 328 -10.28 -0.46 12.64
N GLU A 329 -11.28 -0.40 13.52
CA GLU A 329 -11.89 -1.58 14.16
C GLU A 329 -12.95 -2.30 13.30
N HIS A 330 -13.29 -1.79 12.12
CA HIS A 330 -14.21 -2.45 11.19
C HIS A 330 -13.44 -3.48 10.36
N MET A 331 -13.00 -4.52 11.05
CA MET A 331 -12.19 -5.62 10.55
C MET A 331 -12.70 -6.90 11.20
N VAL A 332 -13.00 -7.91 10.40
CA VAL A 332 -13.31 -9.27 10.85
C VAL A 332 -12.11 -10.14 10.56
N ASP A 333 -11.56 -10.78 11.59
CA ASP A 333 -10.52 -11.79 11.44
C ASP A 333 -11.16 -13.17 11.35
N LEU A 334 -11.05 -13.82 10.19
CA LEU A 334 -11.64 -15.14 9.94
C LEU A 334 -10.74 -16.29 10.41
N ARG A 335 -9.54 -15.99 10.93
CA ARG A 335 -8.66 -16.99 11.56
C ARG A 335 -9.10 -17.31 12.99
N GLU A 336 -9.85 -16.41 13.59
CA GLU A 336 -10.50 -16.58 14.89
C GLU A 336 -11.93 -17.05 14.62
N GLY A 337 -12.16 -18.37 14.76
CA GLY A 337 -13.44 -19.01 14.45
C GLY A 337 -14.61 -18.51 15.28
#